data_AF-A0A1V6G7Z4-F1
#
_entry.id   AF-A0A1V6G7Z4-F1
#
_cell.length_a   1.000
_cell.length_b   1.000
_cell.length_c   1.000
_cell.angle_alpha   90.00
_cell.angle_beta   90.00
_cell.angle_gamma   90.00
#
_symmetry.space_group_name_H-M   'P 1'
#
loop_
_entity.id
_entity.type
_entity.pdbx_description
1 polymer ?
#
loop_
_entity_poly.entity_id
_entity_poly.type
_entity_poly.pdbx_seq_one_letter_code
_entity_poly.pdbx_strand_id
1 'polypeptide(L)'
;MDNNVVNVNTGGTLRLHRFYIDEKTTSKGVVNFNGGKVVAKSSRSDFMGTTHTNWLNGIRFMVREGGAVIDSQAFAVDSKQPIYSGAEVDGGLRKLGAGSFTLATTNTYNGVTTVEAGTLVCGVDHALPPANTVMAASNGVFDVNGKAQTLAGLGGGGMVTNLAGLTVTDTLAPGDAGGCGTLTLAGNAASIAGCTLSVAVSEDGASDRLHVQGDLALATLALQVENPEQLSRFKKYTVASCTGALTAPFGAVGTLPARWIVNYDAENKTAYLVYNFGTLFSLR
;
A
#
# COMPACT_ATOMS: atom_id res chain seq x y z
N MET A 1 -22.33 -26.65 9.81
CA MET A 1 -22.95 -26.18 8.56
C MET A 1 -23.24 -24.71 8.74
N ASP A 2 -22.70 -23.87 7.86
CA ASP A 2 -22.92 -22.42 7.88
C ASP A 2 -24.35 -22.17 7.38
N ASN A 3 -25.30 -21.93 8.29
CA ASN A 3 -26.72 -21.87 7.93
C ASN A 3 -27.11 -20.59 7.18
N ASN A 4 -26.24 -19.57 7.14
CA ASN A 4 -26.49 -18.31 6.43
C ASN A 4 -25.26 -17.88 5.62
N VAL A 5 -25.43 -17.69 4.32
CA VAL A 5 -24.36 -17.24 3.42
C VAL A 5 -24.77 -15.95 2.73
N VAL A 6 -23.91 -14.94 2.79
CA VAL A 6 -24.02 -13.70 2.02
C VAL A 6 -22.88 -13.67 1.01
N ASN A 7 -23.20 -13.50 -0.27
CA ASN A 7 -22.19 -13.35 -1.33
C ASN A 7 -22.23 -11.93 -1.87
N VAL A 8 -21.09 -11.25 -1.85
CA VAL A 8 -20.91 -9.90 -2.40
C VAL A 8 -20.07 -10.03 -3.67
N ASN A 9 -20.74 -10.42 -4.76
CA ASN A 9 -20.11 -10.74 -6.05
C ASN A 9 -19.85 -9.50 -6.91
N THR A 10 -18.90 -9.60 -7.85
CA THR A 10 -18.52 -8.58 -8.83
C THR A 10 -19.74 -7.90 -9.46
N GLY A 11 -19.71 -6.57 -9.50
CA GLY A 11 -20.83 -5.74 -9.97
C GLY A 11 -21.95 -5.52 -8.94
N GLY A 12 -22.03 -6.36 -7.91
CA GLY A 12 -22.95 -6.20 -6.79
C GLY A 12 -22.56 -5.05 -5.86
N THR A 13 -23.55 -4.48 -5.18
CA THR A 13 -23.34 -3.47 -4.13
C THR A 13 -24.26 -3.74 -2.94
N LEU A 14 -23.68 -3.88 -1.75
CA LEU A 14 -24.38 -4.00 -0.48
C LEU A 14 -24.18 -2.70 0.31
N ARG A 15 -25.26 -1.92 0.51
CA ARG A 15 -25.26 -0.69 1.31
C ARG A 15 -25.83 -0.95 2.69
N LEU A 16 -25.05 -0.71 3.75
CA LEU A 16 -25.46 -1.03 5.12
C LEU A 16 -24.88 -0.06 6.16
N HIS A 17 -25.52 0.00 7.32
CA HIS A 17 -24.96 0.68 8.49
C HIS A 17 -23.93 -0.20 9.20
N ARG A 18 -24.21 -1.50 9.35
CA ARG A 18 -23.28 -2.51 9.88
C ARG A 18 -23.74 -3.92 9.50
N PHE A 19 -22.84 -4.89 9.53
CA PHE A 19 -23.24 -6.28 9.66
C PHE A 19 -23.75 -6.49 11.08
N TYR A 20 -24.82 -7.26 11.24
CA TYR A 20 -25.44 -7.51 12.53
C TYR A 20 -25.80 -8.99 12.70
N ILE A 21 -25.54 -9.52 13.89
CA ILE A 21 -26.10 -10.77 14.37
C ILE A 21 -26.80 -10.53 15.69
N ASP A 22 -27.84 -11.31 15.98
CA ASP A 22 -28.40 -11.37 17.32
C ASP A 22 -27.42 -12.12 18.23
N GLU A 23 -26.82 -11.41 19.18
CA GLU A 23 -25.84 -11.96 20.12
C GLU A 23 -26.48 -12.92 21.14
N LYS A 24 -27.81 -13.00 21.22
CA LYS A 24 -28.53 -13.95 22.09
C LYS A 24 -28.70 -15.34 21.47
N THR A 25 -28.34 -15.53 20.21
CA THR A 25 -28.46 -16.82 19.52
C THR A 25 -27.08 -17.40 19.17
N THR A 26 -27.03 -18.68 18.82
CA THR A 26 -25.82 -19.38 18.36
C THR A 26 -25.68 -19.39 16.84
N SER A 27 -26.17 -18.33 16.18
CA SER A 27 -26.18 -18.21 14.72
C SER A 27 -24.78 -18.26 14.12
N LYS A 28 -24.61 -19.05 13.06
CA LYS A 28 -23.40 -19.10 12.25
C LYS A 28 -23.66 -18.61 10.83
N GLY A 29 -22.67 -17.98 10.23
CA GLY A 29 -22.76 -17.50 8.86
C GLY A 29 -21.42 -17.12 8.25
N VAL A 30 -21.44 -16.97 6.93
CA VAL A 30 -20.29 -16.57 6.14
C VAL A 30 -20.69 -15.42 5.24
N VAL A 31 -19.82 -14.41 5.19
CA VAL A 31 -19.88 -13.36 4.18
C VAL A 31 -18.71 -13.56 3.24
N ASN A 32 -19.00 -13.92 1.99
CA ASN A 32 -17.99 -14.04 0.95
C ASN A 32 -17.88 -12.72 0.20
N PHE A 33 -16.70 -12.12 0.21
CA PHE A 33 -16.36 -11.00 -0.64
C PHE A 33 -15.72 -11.51 -1.93
N ASN A 34 -16.37 -11.25 -3.05
CA ASN A 34 -15.93 -11.74 -4.36
C ASN A 34 -16.07 -10.64 -5.42
N GLY A 35 -15.44 -9.49 -5.16
CA GLY A 35 -15.36 -8.35 -6.09
C GLY A 35 -16.54 -7.37 -6.06
N GLY A 36 -17.59 -7.65 -5.29
CA GLY A 36 -18.68 -6.69 -5.08
C GLY A 36 -18.36 -5.67 -3.98
N LYS A 37 -19.05 -4.53 -4.01
CA LYS A 37 -18.81 -3.43 -3.05
C LYS A 37 -19.67 -3.57 -1.80
N VAL A 38 -19.05 -3.39 -0.64
CA VAL A 38 -19.72 -3.06 0.61
C VAL A 38 -19.59 -1.57 0.86
N VAL A 39 -20.71 -0.86 0.95
CA VAL A 39 -20.75 0.61 1.04
C VAL A 39 -21.32 1.02 2.40
N ALA A 40 -20.55 1.79 3.16
CA ALA A 40 -20.95 2.29 4.46
C ALA A 40 -22.01 3.41 4.36
N LYS A 41 -22.99 3.39 5.26
CA LYS A 41 -24.04 4.42 5.35
C LYS A 41 -23.88 5.39 6.53
N SER A 42 -22.97 5.12 7.45
CA SER A 42 -22.71 5.93 8.64
C SER A 42 -21.39 5.53 9.28
N SER A 43 -20.78 6.42 10.06
CA SER A 43 -19.64 6.06 10.92
C SER A 43 -20.07 5.07 12.00
N ARG A 44 -19.27 4.02 12.21
CA ARG A 44 -19.53 2.93 13.17
C ARG A 44 -18.21 2.37 13.69
N SER A 45 -18.20 2.01 14.96
CA SER A 45 -17.13 1.22 15.60
C SER A 45 -17.54 -0.25 15.78
N ASP A 46 -18.46 -0.72 14.95
CA ASP A 46 -18.91 -2.10 14.87
C ASP A 46 -19.39 -2.45 13.45
N PHE A 47 -18.76 -1.84 12.43
CA PHE A 47 -19.23 -1.97 11.06
C PHE A 47 -19.18 -3.42 10.59
N MET A 48 -18.06 -4.11 10.84
CA MET A 48 -17.91 -5.56 10.71
C MET A 48 -17.71 -6.19 12.10
N GLY A 49 -18.78 -6.16 12.89
CA GLY A 49 -18.93 -6.92 14.14
C GLY A 49 -18.43 -6.22 15.41
N THR A 50 -18.60 -6.89 16.54
CA THR A 50 -18.24 -6.41 17.89
C THR A 50 -17.30 -7.40 18.59
N THR A 51 -16.69 -6.99 19.70
CA THR A 51 -15.94 -7.93 20.56
C THR A 51 -16.90 -8.78 21.37
N HIS A 52 -17.37 -9.88 20.78
CA HIS A 52 -18.28 -10.83 21.42
C HIS A 52 -18.02 -12.25 20.91
N THR A 53 -18.15 -13.27 21.77
CA THR A 53 -17.82 -14.67 21.43
C THR A 53 -18.65 -15.21 20.26
N ASN A 54 -19.93 -14.81 20.17
CA ASN A 54 -20.80 -15.19 19.05
C ASN A 54 -20.40 -14.53 17.74
N TRP A 55 -19.73 -13.37 17.77
CA TRP A 55 -19.16 -12.79 16.56
C TRP A 55 -17.93 -13.59 16.11
N LEU A 56 -16.96 -13.77 17.02
CA LEU A 56 -15.69 -14.44 16.74
C LEU A 56 -15.87 -15.89 16.25
N ASN A 57 -16.86 -16.60 16.78
CA ASN A 57 -17.13 -18.00 16.43
C ASN A 57 -18.32 -18.19 15.46
N GLY A 58 -19.07 -17.13 15.19
CA GLY A 58 -20.33 -17.20 14.45
C GLY A 58 -20.25 -16.67 13.04
N ILE A 59 -19.60 -15.52 12.80
CA ILE A 59 -19.51 -14.93 11.46
C ILE A 59 -18.08 -14.96 10.95
N ARG A 60 -17.90 -15.51 9.74
CA ARG A 60 -16.63 -15.46 9.03
C ARG A 60 -16.71 -14.55 7.82
N PHE A 61 -15.82 -13.56 7.76
CA PHE A 61 -15.61 -12.74 6.59
C PHE A 61 -14.52 -13.36 5.73
N MET A 62 -14.89 -13.81 4.53
CA MET A 62 -14.03 -14.59 3.64
C MET A 62 -13.74 -13.81 2.36
N VAL A 63 -12.47 -13.62 2.03
CA VAL A 63 -12.03 -13.03 0.76
C VAL A 63 -11.91 -14.13 -0.29
N ARG A 64 -12.61 -13.99 -1.40
CA ARG A 64 -12.53 -14.89 -2.57
C ARG A 64 -11.67 -14.26 -3.65
N GLU A 65 -11.57 -14.91 -4.80
CA GLU A 65 -10.73 -14.52 -5.94
C GLU A 65 -11.01 -13.08 -6.40
N GLY A 66 -12.26 -12.60 -6.31
CA GLY A 66 -12.61 -11.22 -6.67
C GLY A 66 -12.24 -10.16 -5.63
N GLY A 67 -11.85 -10.55 -4.41
CA GLY A 67 -11.41 -9.64 -3.35
C GLY A 67 -12.53 -8.99 -2.56
N ALA A 68 -12.15 -8.34 -1.45
CA ALA A 68 -13.01 -7.50 -0.63
C ALA A 68 -12.94 -6.06 -1.11
N VAL A 69 -14.09 -5.44 -1.40
CA VAL A 69 -14.16 -4.02 -1.78
C VAL A 69 -14.98 -3.27 -0.74
N ILE A 70 -14.31 -2.50 0.11
CA ILE A 70 -14.91 -1.74 1.20
C ILE A 70 -14.89 -0.25 0.83
N ASP A 71 -16.05 0.32 0.56
CA ASP A 71 -16.25 1.75 0.31
C ASP A 71 -16.79 2.42 1.58
N SER A 72 -15.92 3.15 2.27
CA SER A 72 -16.27 3.85 3.50
C SER A 72 -17.11 5.11 3.26
N GLN A 73 -17.31 5.53 2.00
CA GLN A 73 -17.83 6.87 1.69
C GLN A 73 -17.03 7.91 2.48
N ALA A 74 -17.67 8.86 3.17
CA ALA A 74 -17.01 9.83 4.06
C ALA A 74 -16.92 9.36 5.54
N PHE A 75 -17.27 8.11 5.82
CA PHE A 75 -17.46 7.62 7.19
C PHE A 75 -16.22 6.94 7.75
N ALA A 76 -16.13 6.90 9.09
CA ALA A 76 -15.15 6.08 9.81
C ALA A 76 -15.79 4.75 10.19
N VAL A 77 -15.26 3.65 9.66
CA VAL A 77 -15.75 2.29 9.89
C VAL A 77 -14.60 1.35 10.27
N ASP A 78 -14.91 0.19 10.84
CA ASP A 78 -13.93 -0.78 11.31
C ASP A 78 -14.31 -2.24 11.03
N SER A 79 -13.30 -3.10 11.06
CA SER A 79 -13.50 -4.54 11.21
C SER A 79 -12.93 -5.00 12.54
N LYS A 80 -13.84 -5.37 13.44
CA LYS A 80 -13.50 -6.02 14.73
C LYS A 80 -13.48 -7.54 14.64
N GLN A 81 -13.77 -8.08 13.46
CA GLN A 81 -13.59 -9.49 13.15
C GLN A 81 -12.42 -9.67 12.18
N PRO A 82 -11.68 -10.79 12.27
CA PRO A 82 -10.71 -11.15 11.26
C PRO A 82 -11.35 -11.31 9.89
N ILE A 83 -10.64 -10.81 8.88
CA ILE A 83 -10.92 -11.07 7.47
C ILE A 83 -9.99 -12.21 7.03
N TYR A 84 -10.59 -13.34 6.69
CA TYR A 84 -9.87 -14.56 6.34
C TYR A 84 -9.74 -14.71 4.83
N SER A 85 -8.69 -15.41 4.40
CA SER A 85 -8.66 -15.96 3.05
C SER A 85 -9.73 -17.04 2.90
N GLY A 86 -10.45 -16.99 1.80
CA GLY A 86 -11.42 -17.99 1.36
C GLY A 86 -11.01 -18.67 0.04
N ALA A 87 -9.80 -18.45 -0.48
CA ALA A 87 -9.31 -19.06 -1.71
C ALA A 87 -7.81 -19.37 -1.58
N GLU A 88 -7.27 -20.23 -2.46
CA GLU A 88 -5.81 -20.48 -2.49
C GLU A 88 -5.05 -19.18 -2.82
N VAL A 89 -5.56 -18.43 -3.79
CA VAL A 89 -5.15 -17.07 -4.12
C VAL A 89 -6.41 -16.21 -4.13
N ASP A 90 -6.55 -15.35 -3.13
CA ASP A 90 -7.67 -14.42 -3.01
C ASP A 90 -7.36 -13.05 -3.64
N GLY A 91 -8.40 -12.24 -3.83
CA GLY A 91 -8.27 -10.91 -4.46
C GLY A 91 -7.86 -9.80 -3.50
N GLY A 92 -7.52 -10.12 -2.25
CA GLY A 92 -7.10 -9.15 -1.25
C GLY A 92 -8.18 -8.16 -0.82
N LEU A 93 -7.76 -6.95 -0.46
CA LEU A 93 -8.62 -5.89 0.08
C LEU A 93 -8.45 -4.60 -0.73
N ARG A 94 -9.56 -4.01 -1.17
CA ARG A 94 -9.62 -2.68 -1.78
C ARG A 94 -10.43 -1.74 -0.90
N LYS A 95 -9.78 -0.67 -0.44
CA LYS A 95 -10.38 0.40 0.36
C LYS A 95 -10.69 1.60 -0.53
N LEU A 96 -11.97 1.95 -0.62
CA LEU A 96 -12.52 3.08 -1.37
C LEU A 96 -13.20 4.08 -0.41
N GLY A 97 -13.57 5.24 -0.93
CA GLY A 97 -14.24 6.31 -0.19
C GLY A 97 -13.28 7.16 0.64
N ALA A 98 -13.56 8.45 0.77
CA ALA A 98 -12.69 9.43 1.44
C ALA A 98 -12.53 9.23 2.97
N GLY A 99 -13.42 8.44 3.60
CA GLY A 99 -13.39 8.10 5.01
C GLY A 99 -12.34 7.04 5.36
N SER A 100 -12.44 6.49 6.57
CA SER A 100 -11.47 5.53 7.09
C SER A 100 -12.05 4.12 7.27
N PHE A 101 -11.19 3.12 7.08
CA PHE A 101 -11.45 1.73 7.46
C PHE A 101 -10.35 1.23 8.37
N THR A 102 -10.70 0.83 9.60
CA THR A 102 -9.74 0.33 10.59
C THR A 102 -9.76 -1.19 10.66
N LEU A 103 -8.61 -1.82 10.48
CA LEU A 103 -8.41 -3.24 10.72
C LEU A 103 -8.09 -3.47 12.21
N ALA A 104 -9.10 -3.79 13.02
CA ALA A 104 -8.98 -3.91 14.47
C ALA A 104 -8.60 -5.32 14.95
N THR A 105 -8.25 -6.21 14.03
CA THR A 105 -7.78 -7.59 14.29
C THR A 105 -6.72 -8.00 13.27
N THR A 106 -5.97 -9.05 13.56
CA THR A 106 -5.10 -9.72 12.58
C THR A 106 -5.93 -10.39 11.49
N ASN A 107 -5.59 -10.11 10.23
CA ASN A 107 -6.26 -10.67 9.06
C ASN A 107 -5.35 -11.69 8.36
N THR A 108 -5.95 -12.58 7.56
CA THR A 108 -5.21 -13.67 6.89
C THR A 108 -5.54 -13.82 5.41
N TYR A 109 -6.19 -12.83 4.80
CA TYR A 109 -6.31 -12.78 3.33
C TYR A 109 -4.92 -12.64 2.69
N ASN A 110 -4.70 -13.24 1.53
CA ASN A 110 -3.37 -13.38 0.95
C ASN A 110 -3.14 -12.51 -0.30
N GLY A 111 -4.17 -11.89 -0.85
CA GLY A 111 -4.05 -10.92 -1.94
C GLY A 111 -3.63 -9.51 -1.49
N VAL A 112 -3.30 -8.67 -2.47
CA VAL A 112 -2.82 -7.30 -2.29
C VAL A 112 -3.84 -6.43 -1.54
N THR A 113 -3.34 -5.57 -0.64
CA THR A 113 -4.15 -4.51 -0.03
C THR A 113 -3.99 -3.22 -0.83
N THR A 114 -5.05 -2.72 -1.45
CA THR A 114 -5.06 -1.46 -2.21
C THR A 114 -5.89 -0.41 -1.49
N VAL A 115 -5.30 0.75 -1.21
CA VAL A 115 -6.00 1.93 -0.70
C VAL A 115 -6.20 2.89 -1.86
N GLU A 116 -7.36 2.84 -2.51
CA GLU A 116 -7.68 3.71 -3.65
C GLU A 116 -8.02 5.13 -3.23
N ALA A 117 -8.68 5.27 -2.07
CA ALA A 117 -9.06 6.55 -1.50
C ALA A 117 -9.25 6.49 0.02
N GLY A 118 -9.05 7.64 0.66
CA GLY A 118 -9.21 7.80 2.10
C GLY A 118 -8.13 7.05 2.87
N THR A 119 -8.46 6.56 4.06
CA THR A 119 -7.46 5.97 4.96
C THR A 119 -7.76 4.51 5.29
N LEU A 120 -6.76 3.65 5.15
CA LEU A 120 -6.74 2.33 5.79
C LEU A 120 -5.88 2.43 7.06
N VAL A 121 -6.43 2.05 8.20
CA VAL A 121 -5.76 2.19 9.50
C VAL A 121 -5.45 0.81 10.09
N CYS A 122 -4.21 0.58 10.51
CA CYS A 122 -3.84 -0.55 11.35
C CYS A 122 -4.33 -0.32 12.79
N GLY A 123 -5.32 -1.09 13.24
CA GLY A 123 -5.86 -1.00 14.60
C GLY A 123 -5.05 -1.80 15.63
N VAL A 124 -4.33 -2.82 15.19
CA VAL A 124 -3.53 -3.74 16.03
C VAL A 124 -2.19 -4.05 15.37
N ASP A 125 -1.25 -4.58 16.15
CA ASP A 125 -0.02 -5.15 15.62
C ASP A 125 -0.34 -6.36 14.72
N HIS A 126 0.42 -6.52 13.64
CA HIS A 126 0.22 -7.57 12.64
C HIS A 126 -1.24 -7.62 12.16
N ALA A 127 -1.79 -6.46 11.80
CA ALA A 127 -3.14 -6.36 11.24
C ALA A 127 -3.17 -6.95 9.83
N LEU A 128 -2.07 -6.81 9.09
CA LEU A 128 -1.83 -7.40 7.78
C LEU A 128 -0.86 -8.59 7.88
N PRO A 129 -1.01 -9.60 7.02
CA PRO A 129 -0.03 -10.69 6.94
C PRO A 129 1.36 -10.20 6.50
N PRO A 130 2.46 -10.80 6.99
CA PRO A 130 3.82 -10.41 6.60
C PRO A 130 4.11 -10.48 5.10
N ALA A 131 3.49 -11.41 4.38
CA ALA A 131 3.65 -11.57 2.93
C ALA A 131 2.83 -10.55 2.11
N ASN A 132 2.06 -9.67 2.75
CA ASN A 132 1.17 -8.76 2.06
C ASN A 132 1.95 -7.63 1.38
N THR A 133 1.44 -7.19 0.22
CA THR A 133 1.84 -5.93 -0.42
C THR A 133 0.74 -4.91 -0.24
N VAL A 134 1.10 -3.71 0.19
CA VAL A 134 0.17 -2.56 0.29
C VAL A 134 0.43 -1.57 -0.83
N MET A 135 -0.60 -1.23 -1.60
CA MET A 135 -0.58 -0.18 -2.61
C MET A 135 -1.43 1.00 -2.14
N ALA A 136 -0.80 2.11 -1.75
CA ALA A 136 -1.51 3.35 -1.44
C ALA A 136 -1.57 4.21 -2.70
N ALA A 137 -2.73 4.29 -3.35
CA ALA A 137 -2.90 5.11 -4.55
C ALA A 137 -2.75 6.61 -4.24
N SER A 138 -2.64 7.46 -5.26
CA SER A 138 -2.51 8.93 -5.12
C SER A 138 -3.46 9.61 -4.12
N ASN A 139 -4.69 9.10 -3.94
CA ASN A 139 -5.66 9.62 -2.97
C ASN A 139 -5.82 8.73 -1.71
N GLY A 140 -4.99 7.71 -1.60
CA GLY A 140 -4.96 6.73 -0.53
C GLY A 140 -3.91 7.06 0.52
N VAL A 141 -4.28 6.80 1.77
CA VAL A 141 -3.39 6.88 2.93
C VAL A 141 -3.36 5.53 3.63
N PHE A 142 -2.18 4.95 3.77
CA PHE A 142 -1.95 3.83 4.66
C PHE A 142 -1.43 4.34 6.00
N ASP A 143 -2.27 4.26 7.04
CA ASP A 143 -1.92 4.68 8.39
C ASP A 143 -1.53 3.46 9.23
N VAL A 144 -0.24 3.32 9.48
CA VAL A 144 0.33 2.24 10.31
C VAL A 144 0.00 2.43 11.79
N ASN A 145 -0.40 3.65 12.19
CA ASN A 145 -0.88 4.00 13.52
C ASN A 145 0.09 3.56 14.65
N GLY A 146 1.40 3.62 14.37
CA GLY A 146 2.46 3.19 15.29
C GLY A 146 2.47 1.69 15.61
N LYS A 147 1.67 0.88 14.91
CA LYS A 147 1.58 -0.57 15.13
C LYS A 147 2.74 -1.29 14.47
N ALA A 148 3.17 -2.40 15.07
CA ALA A 148 4.14 -3.30 14.46
C ALA A 148 3.51 -3.95 13.22
N GLN A 149 4.04 -3.69 12.04
CA GLN A 149 3.62 -4.32 10.79
C GLN A 149 4.85 -4.73 9.99
N THR A 150 4.84 -5.96 9.48
CA THR A 150 5.78 -6.41 8.47
C THR A 150 5.02 -6.57 7.16
N LEU A 151 5.59 -6.09 6.05
CA LEU A 151 5.04 -6.23 4.71
C LEU A 151 6.13 -6.73 3.76
N ALA A 152 5.74 -7.52 2.76
CA ALA A 152 6.65 -7.86 1.68
C ALA A 152 6.87 -6.62 0.80
N GLY A 153 5.78 -6.00 0.36
CA GLY A 153 5.82 -4.87 -0.56
C GLY A 153 5.08 -3.64 -0.06
N LEU A 154 5.53 -2.47 -0.51
CA LEU A 154 4.84 -1.21 -0.35
C LEU A 154 4.96 -0.39 -1.64
N GLY A 155 3.86 0.14 -2.13
CA GLY A 155 3.86 0.89 -3.38
C GLY A 155 2.70 1.87 -3.51
N GLY A 156 2.54 2.39 -4.71
CA GLY A 156 1.51 3.37 -5.04
C GLY A 156 2.02 4.81 -5.09
N GLY A 157 1.17 5.75 -5.51
CA GLY A 157 1.43 7.19 -5.57
C GLY A 157 0.98 7.99 -4.34
N GLY A 158 0.58 7.31 -3.27
CA GLY A 158 -0.05 7.88 -2.07
C GLY A 158 0.88 8.12 -0.91
N MET A 159 0.30 8.16 0.30
CA MET A 159 1.02 8.47 1.53
C MET A 159 0.94 7.32 2.55
N VAL A 160 2.05 7.08 3.23
CA VAL A 160 2.14 6.20 4.40
C VAL A 160 2.43 7.06 5.61
N THR A 161 1.72 6.83 6.72
CA THR A 161 1.79 7.64 7.94
C THR A 161 2.00 6.79 9.19
N ASN A 162 2.50 7.43 10.25
CA ASN A 162 2.70 6.81 11.58
C ASN A 162 3.52 5.50 11.53
N LEU A 163 4.52 5.46 10.64
CA LEU A 163 5.32 4.30 10.24
C LEU A 163 6.37 3.81 11.25
N ALA A 164 6.32 4.24 12.52
CA ALA A 164 7.34 3.87 13.51
C ALA A 164 7.47 2.35 13.75
N GLY A 165 6.39 1.59 13.56
CA GLY A 165 6.38 0.12 13.67
C GLY A 165 6.39 -0.61 12.32
N LEU A 166 6.58 0.09 11.20
CA LEU A 166 6.57 -0.53 9.88
C LEU A 166 7.93 -1.19 9.56
N THR A 167 7.91 -2.34 8.91
CA THR A 167 9.07 -2.95 8.24
C THR A 167 8.63 -3.48 6.88
N VAL A 168 9.31 -3.08 5.81
CA VAL A 168 9.14 -3.63 4.45
C VAL A 168 10.36 -4.48 4.13
N THR A 169 10.16 -5.67 3.58
CA THR A 169 11.24 -6.67 3.46
C THR A 169 11.67 -6.98 2.03
N ASP A 170 10.89 -6.57 1.02
CA ASP A 170 11.17 -6.92 -0.37
C ASP A 170 11.19 -5.68 -1.27
N THR A 171 10.03 -5.17 -1.66
CA THR A 171 9.94 -4.18 -2.75
C THR A 171 9.25 -2.90 -2.33
N LEU A 172 9.85 -1.77 -2.71
CA LEU A 172 9.21 -0.47 -2.79
C LEU A 172 8.90 -0.16 -4.25
N ALA A 173 7.63 -0.01 -4.60
CA ALA A 173 7.19 0.30 -5.96
C ALA A 173 6.35 1.59 -5.98
N PRO A 174 6.98 2.77 -5.87
CA PRO A 174 6.26 4.03 -6.06
C PRO A 174 5.60 4.07 -7.44
N GLY A 175 4.47 4.76 -7.55
CA GLY A 175 3.70 4.81 -8.80
C GLY A 175 2.40 4.00 -8.75
N ASP A 176 1.43 4.40 -9.59
CA ASP A 176 0.12 3.77 -9.69
C ASP A 176 -0.10 3.16 -11.08
N ALA A 177 -1.15 2.34 -11.22
CA ALA A 177 -1.64 1.87 -12.52
C ALA A 177 -2.19 3.06 -13.34
N GLY A 178 -1.31 3.83 -13.97
CA GLY A 178 -1.64 5.06 -14.68
C GLY A 178 -0.44 5.93 -15.06
N GLY A 179 0.76 5.60 -14.56
CA GLY A 179 2.01 6.25 -14.93
C GLY A 179 2.88 6.51 -13.71
N CYS A 180 3.95 7.25 -13.93
CA CYS A 180 4.90 7.58 -12.89
C CYS A 180 4.25 8.36 -11.73
N GLY A 181 4.55 7.97 -10.49
CA GLY A 181 3.99 8.58 -9.28
C GLY A 181 4.99 8.69 -8.13
N THR A 182 4.55 9.32 -7.04
CA THR A 182 5.41 9.52 -5.85
C THR A 182 4.81 8.83 -4.64
N LEU A 183 5.48 7.82 -4.11
CA LEU A 183 5.15 7.24 -2.81
C LEU A 183 5.78 8.11 -1.73
N THR A 184 4.95 8.61 -0.81
CA THR A 184 5.42 9.44 0.32
C THR A 184 5.42 8.65 1.62
N LEU A 185 6.57 8.53 2.26
CA LEU A 185 6.70 8.08 3.65
C LEU A 185 6.74 9.30 4.56
N ALA A 186 5.69 9.51 5.35
CA ALA A 186 5.57 10.63 6.29
C ALA A 186 6.33 10.36 7.60
N GLY A 187 7.64 10.15 7.50
CA GLY A 187 8.54 9.86 8.61
C GLY A 187 9.88 9.30 8.14
N ASN A 188 10.76 8.94 9.07
CA ASN A 188 12.09 8.41 8.75
C ASN A 188 12.04 7.05 8.05
N ALA A 189 12.99 6.81 7.14
CA ALA A 189 13.07 5.60 6.31
C ALA A 189 13.61 4.33 7.00
N ALA A 190 13.69 4.27 8.34
CA ALA A 190 14.25 3.10 9.03
C ALA A 190 13.49 1.79 8.70
N SER A 191 12.22 1.91 8.30
CA SER A 191 11.31 0.82 7.97
C SER A 191 11.57 0.13 6.62
N ILE A 192 12.52 0.59 5.80
CA ILE A 192 12.70 0.11 4.41
C ILE A 192 14.12 -0.39 4.07
N ALA A 193 14.96 -0.61 5.08
CA ALA A 193 16.31 -1.10 4.84
C ALA A 193 16.30 -2.50 4.17
N GLY A 194 17.13 -2.68 3.15
CA GLY A 194 17.24 -3.94 2.39
C GLY A 194 16.25 -4.06 1.22
N CYS A 195 15.32 -3.12 1.06
CA CYS A 195 14.35 -3.16 -0.01
C CYS A 195 14.95 -2.84 -1.39
N THR A 196 14.31 -3.37 -2.43
CA THR A 196 14.49 -2.92 -3.82
C THR A 196 13.50 -1.78 -4.10
N LEU A 197 14.03 -0.60 -4.41
CA LEU A 197 13.28 0.50 -4.99
C LEU A 197 13.12 0.26 -6.50
N SER A 198 11.93 -0.21 -6.88
CA SER A 198 11.51 -0.43 -8.27
C SER A 198 10.87 0.83 -8.82
N VAL A 199 11.40 1.38 -9.91
CA VAL A 199 10.90 2.63 -10.50
C VAL A 199 10.64 2.47 -12.00
N ALA A 200 9.47 2.91 -12.44
CA ALA A 200 9.20 3.15 -13.84
C ALA A 200 9.61 4.58 -14.23
N VAL A 201 9.92 4.75 -15.52
CA VAL A 201 10.21 6.03 -16.15
C VAL A 201 9.38 6.19 -17.41
N SER A 202 9.28 7.42 -17.94
CA SER A 202 8.59 7.71 -19.19
C SER A 202 9.44 8.54 -20.16
N GLU A 203 9.11 8.51 -21.44
CA GLU A 203 9.86 9.23 -22.48
C GLU A 203 9.87 10.76 -22.29
N ASP A 204 8.86 11.30 -21.61
CA ASP A 204 8.70 12.73 -21.33
C ASP A 204 9.58 13.23 -20.16
N GLY A 205 10.20 12.33 -19.40
CA GLY A 205 11.06 12.63 -18.27
C GLY A 205 10.43 12.42 -16.89
N ALA A 206 9.21 11.88 -16.80
CA ALA A 206 8.65 11.48 -15.51
C ALA A 206 9.28 10.17 -15.01
N SER A 207 9.30 10.01 -13.70
CA SER A 207 9.77 8.80 -13.03
C SER A 207 8.99 8.56 -11.75
N ASP A 208 8.87 7.29 -11.40
CA ASP A 208 8.49 6.91 -10.05
C ASP A 208 9.51 7.44 -9.06
N ARG A 209 8.99 7.86 -7.91
CA ARG A 209 9.78 8.52 -6.88
C ARG A 209 9.40 8.05 -5.50
N LEU A 210 10.40 7.59 -4.75
CA LEU A 210 10.29 7.51 -3.30
C LEU A 210 10.54 8.89 -2.69
N HIS A 211 9.59 9.40 -1.91
CA HIS A 211 9.75 10.61 -1.11
C HIS A 211 9.66 10.30 0.38
N VAL A 212 10.64 10.74 1.16
CA VAL A 212 10.70 10.52 2.61
C VAL A 212 10.68 11.86 3.34
N GLN A 213 9.67 12.08 4.19
CA GLN A 213 9.59 13.24 5.07
C GLN A 213 10.43 13.02 6.34
N GLY A 214 11.74 12.92 6.15
CA GLY A 214 12.71 12.60 7.18
C GLY A 214 14.06 12.29 6.55
N ASP A 215 14.92 11.59 7.28
CA ASP A 215 16.20 11.13 6.75
C ASP A 215 16.01 9.92 5.83
N LEU A 216 16.77 9.88 4.74
CA LEU A 216 16.77 8.79 3.76
C LEU A 216 18.19 8.27 3.55
N ALA A 217 18.42 7.03 3.97
CA ALA A 217 19.64 6.29 3.68
C ALA A 217 19.45 5.39 2.46
N LEU A 218 20.12 5.73 1.36
CA LEU A 218 20.08 4.94 0.13
C LEU A 218 21.02 3.73 0.17
N ALA A 219 22.05 3.76 1.04
CA ALA A 219 23.06 2.72 1.11
C ALA A 219 22.51 1.32 1.47
N THR A 220 21.30 1.25 2.02
CA THR A 220 20.61 -0.01 2.34
C THR A 220 19.58 -0.41 1.27
N LEU A 221 19.38 0.40 0.23
CA LEU A 221 18.42 0.17 -0.84
C LEU A 221 19.13 -0.28 -2.12
N ALA A 222 18.48 -1.17 -2.86
CA ALA A 222 18.81 -1.44 -4.26
C ALA A 222 17.90 -0.63 -5.17
N LEU A 223 18.42 0.02 -6.22
CA LEU A 223 17.62 0.68 -7.24
C LEU A 223 17.44 -0.24 -8.46
N GLN A 224 16.20 -0.43 -8.91
CA GLN A 224 15.86 -1.14 -10.15
C GLN A 224 14.99 -0.26 -11.04
N VAL A 225 15.38 -0.07 -12.30
CA VAL A 225 14.52 0.58 -13.31
C VAL A 225 13.76 -0.51 -14.05
N GLU A 226 12.44 -0.43 -14.05
CA GLU A 226 11.57 -1.47 -14.61
C GLU A 226 11.57 -1.47 -16.15
N ASN A 227 11.55 -0.28 -16.73
CA ASN A 227 11.40 -0.03 -18.16
C ASN A 227 12.53 0.89 -18.69
N PRO A 228 13.80 0.48 -18.57
CA PRO A 228 14.96 1.31 -18.93
C PRO A 228 15.00 1.72 -20.40
N GLU A 229 14.26 1.05 -21.28
CA GLU A 229 14.08 1.42 -22.68
C GLU A 229 13.35 2.75 -22.90
N GLN A 230 12.59 3.24 -21.90
CA GLN A 230 11.90 4.54 -21.98
C GLN A 230 12.78 5.73 -21.58
N LEU A 231 14.03 5.47 -21.16
CA LEU A 231 14.97 6.52 -20.76
C LEU A 231 15.39 7.39 -21.95
N SER A 232 15.07 8.69 -21.88
CA SER A 232 15.48 9.68 -22.87
C SER A 232 16.73 10.45 -22.43
N ARG A 233 17.79 10.42 -23.25
CA ARG A 233 19.12 10.97 -22.90
C ARG A 233 19.14 12.47 -22.55
N PHE A 234 18.09 13.21 -22.88
CA PHE A 234 17.96 14.64 -22.60
C PHE A 234 17.10 14.93 -21.36
N LYS A 235 16.68 13.88 -20.63
CA LYS A 235 15.83 13.98 -19.45
C LYS A 235 16.59 13.60 -18.19
N LYS A 236 16.09 14.12 -17.06
CA LYS A 236 16.51 13.79 -15.69
C LYS A 236 15.32 13.12 -15.01
N TYR A 237 15.57 11.99 -14.37
CA TYR A 237 14.54 11.18 -13.71
C TYR A 237 14.81 11.12 -12.21
N THR A 238 13.99 11.79 -11.39
CA THR A 238 14.22 11.82 -9.95
C THR A 238 13.54 10.64 -9.27
N VAL A 239 14.34 9.70 -8.77
CA VAL A 239 13.87 8.40 -8.27
C VAL A 239 13.75 8.35 -6.75
N ALA A 240 14.50 9.19 -6.05
CA ALA A 240 14.43 9.27 -4.59
C ALA A 240 14.65 10.70 -4.10
N SER A 241 14.06 11.01 -2.94
CA SER A 241 14.22 12.31 -2.31
C SER A 241 13.83 12.31 -0.85
N CYS A 242 14.30 13.30 -0.11
CA CYS A 242 13.90 13.45 1.28
C CYS A 242 13.88 14.91 1.76
N THR A 243 13.22 15.17 2.89
CA THR A 243 13.25 16.48 3.56
C THR A 243 14.38 16.59 4.58
N GLY A 244 14.85 15.47 5.14
CA GLY A 244 15.97 15.36 6.09
C GLY A 244 17.33 15.21 5.39
N ALA A 245 18.23 14.43 5.97
CA ALA A 245 19.53 14.09 5.39
C ALA A 245 19.40 12.98 4.34
N LEU A 246 20.05 13.17 3.18
CA LEU A 246 20.21 12.14 2.16
C LEU A 246 21.57 11.47 2.30
N THR A 247 21.60 10.19 2.67
CA THR A 247 22.84 9.40 2.74
C THR A 247 22.97 8.56 1.47
N ALA A 248 23.85 8.97 0.58
CA ALA A 248 24.17 8.34 -0.70
C ALA A 248 25.49 7.53 -0.62
N PRO A 249 25.79 6.63 -1.60
CA PRO A 249 24.98 6.24 -2.75
C PRO A 249 23.92 5.17 -2.42
N PHE A 250 23.16 4.73 -3.44
CA PHE A 250 22.43 3.46 -3.34
C PHE A 250 23.38 2.30 -3.03
N GLY A 251 22.91 1.34 -2.23
CA GLY A 251 23.69 0.14 -1.88
C GLY A 251 23.94 -0.75 -3.09
N ALA A 252 22.97 -0.82 -4.01
CA ALA A 252 23.10 -1.44 -5.30
C ALA A 252 22.28 -0.69 -6.35
N VAL A 253 22.70 -0.78 -7.61
CA VAL A 253 21.93 -0.29 -8.77
C VAL A 253 21.88 -1.42 -9.78
N GLY A 254 20.68 -1.78 -10.22
CA GLY A 254 20.44 -2.75 -11.28
C GLY A 254 21.06 -2.32 -12.61
N THR A 255 21.01 -3.20 -13.61
CA THR A 255 21.62 -2.93 -14.91
C THR A 255 20.96 -1.74 -15.59
N LEU A 256 21.73 -0.67 -15.81
CA LEU A 256 21.32 0.49 -16.60
C LEU A 256 21.89 0.41 -18.02
N PRO A 257 21.22 1.03 -19.02
CA PRO A 257 21.80 1.15 -20.35
C PRO A 257 23.13 1.90 -20.32
N ALA A 258 24.00 1.66 -21.31
CA ALA A 258 25.33 2.25 -21.35
C ALA A 258 25.29 3.78 -21.18
N ARG A 259 26.20 4.29 -20.34
CA ARG A 259 26.37 5.72 -19.99
C ARG A 259 25.27 6.32 -19.12
N TRP A 260 24.25 5.58 -18.72
CA TRP A 260 23.36 6.04 -17.65
C TRP A 260 24.01 5.87 -16.28
N ILE A 261 23.84 6.88 -15.43
CA ILE A 261 24.36 6.89 -14.06
C ILE A 261 23.30 7.43 -13.11
N VAL A 262 23.46 7.13 -11.83
CA VAL A 262 22.72 7.79 -10.74
C VAL A 262 23.60 8.91 -10.20
N ASN A 263 23.09 10.13 -10.23
CA ASN A 263 23.68 11.27 -9.55
C ASN A 263 22.93 11.57 -8.25
N TYR A 264 23.67 12.12 -7.29
CA TYR A 264 23.17 12.49 -5.97
C TYR A 264 23.41 13.98 -5.77
N ASP A 265 22.34 14.69 -5.46
CA ASP A 265 22.38 16.12 -5.17
C ASP A 265 22.06 16.31 -3.70
N ALA A 266 23.11 16.61 -2.92
CA ALA A 266 23.03 16.78 -1.48
C ALA A 266 22.31 18.07 -1.09
N GLU A 267 22.36 19.11 -1.94
CA GLU A 267 21.70 20.39 -1.68
C GLU A 267 20.18 20.25 -1.85
N ASN A 268 19.75 19.66 -2.96
CA ASN A 268 18.34 19.41 -3.25
C ASN A 268 17.82 18.12 -2.62
N LYS A 269 18.69 17.31 -1.98
CA LYS A 269 18.35 16.06 -1.31
C LYS A 269 17.63 15.08 -2.24
N THR A 270 18.17 14.90 -3.44
CA THR A 270 17.60 14.00 -4.46
C THR A 270 18.64 13.03 -5.01
N ALA A 271 18.18 11.85 -5.41
CA ALA A 271 18.92 10.95 -6.30
C ALA A 271 18.16 10.82 -7.62
N TYR A 272 18.89 10.86 -8.73
CA TYR A 272 18.29 10.90 -10.06
C TYR A 272 19.14 10.24 -11.13
N LEU A 273 18.48 9.68 -12.14
CA LEU A 273 19.12 9.11 -13.32
C LEU A 273 19.37 10.20 -14.36
N VAL A 274 20.56 10.18 -14.96
CA VAL A 274 20.94 11.04 -16.09
C VAL A 274 21.87 10.30 -17.05
N TYR A 275 21.83 10.72 -18.31
CA TYR A 275 22.78 10.27 -19.32
C TYR A 275 24.12 11.01 -19.18
N ASN A 276 25.20 10.26 -19.06
CA ASN A 276 26.55 10.81 -19.03
C ASN A 276 27.05 11.12 -20.45
N PHE A 277 26.93 12.40 -20.85
CA PHE A 277 27.45 12.91 -22.12
C PHE A 277 28.99 12.91 -22.22
N GLY A 278 29.70 12.61 -21.14
CA GLY A 278 31.15 12.75 -21.05
C GLY A 278 31.56 14.21 -20.85
N THR A 279 32.83 14.52 -21.12
CA THR A 279 33.34 15.89 -21.04
C THR A 279 32.75 16.75 -22.15
N LEU A 280 31.89 17.71 -21.79
CA LEU A 280 31.37 18.71 -22.71
C LEU A 280 32.32 19.92 -22.72
N PHE A 281 32.99 20.18 -23.84
CA PHE A 281 33.66 21.47 -24.06
C PHE A 281 32.65 22.47 -24.60
N SER A 282 32.35 23.52 -23.84
CA SER A 282 31.61 24.67 -24.34
C SER A 282 32.62 25.63 -24.97
N LEU A 283 32.61 25.70 -26.31
CA LEU A 283 33.29 26.77 -27.05
C LEU A 283 32.35 27.97 -27.10
N ARG A 284 32.80 29.10 -26.54
CA ARG A 284 32.16 30.42 -26.71
C ARG A 284 32.86 31.16 -27.84
#